data_AF-A0A949STM7-F1
#
_entry.id   AF-A0A949STM7-F1
#
_cell.length_a   1.000
_cell.length_b   1.000
_cell.length_c   1.000
_cell.angle_alpha   90.00
_cell.angle_beta   90.00
_cell.angle_gamma   90.00
#
_symmetry.space_group_name_H-M   'P 1'
#
loop_
_entity.id
_entity.type
_entity.pdbx_description
1 polymer ?
#
loop_
_entity_poly.entity_id
_entity_poly.type
_entity_poly.pdbx_seq_one_letter_code
_entity_poly.pdbx_strand_id
1 'polypeptide(L)'
;MIQIIHGSIFDSKCDLLIVPCASDGGVTQSVFNNLRENGLPTNIGGIPYGKVHFRESKYAFANTIGYAASVNSNTHSSDPKAIEKIGHEIVRYAVESQIRRVNIPLLGTGAGGMNPVESFESLHKAFTAREDITFNVFCFTREAYLNVSSAETNEPETFVQHPRVFVSYTGADEQNAGWVKRLATVLRENGVDARLDMFHLKPGLDMPQWMTNEVIMADKVLLVCDRFYMEKADFRKGGVGWKP
;
A
#
# COMPACT_ATOMS: atom_id res chain seq x y z
N MET A 1 -18.01 1.08 13.56
CA MET A 1 -16.72 0.40 13.90
C MET A 1 -15.65 0.82 12.90
N ILE A 2 -14.42 1.11 13.34
CA ILE A 2 -13.29 1.47 12.47
C ILE A 2 -12.26 0.35 12.54
N GLN A 3 -11.73 -0.08 11.39
CA GLN A 3 -10.70 -1.10 11.27
C GLN A 3 -9.54 -0.56 10.44
N ILE A 4 -8.31 -0.65 10.96
CA ILE A 4 -7.10 -0.27 10.23
C ILE A 4 -6.54 -1.54 9.58
N ILE A 5 -6.30 -1.51 8.27
CA ILE A 5 -5.91 -2.68 7.49
C ILE A 5 -4.68 -2.36 6.64
N HIS A 6 -3.64 -3.20 6.71
CA HIS A 6 -2.51 -3.12 5.77
C HIS A 6 -2.87 -3.83 4.46
N GLY A 7 -2.82 -3.12 3.34
CA GLY A 7 -3.12 -3.68 2.02
C GLY A 7 -3.81 -2.68 1.08
N SER A 8 -4.50 -3.20 0.07
CA SER A 8 -5.22 -2.41 -0.92
C SER A 8 -6.73 -2.40 -0.67
N ILE A 9 -7.37 -1.27 -0.94
CA ILE A 9 -8.83 -1.11 -0.87
C ILE A 9 -9.58 -2.07 -1.81
N PHE A 10 -8.90 -2.59 -2.84
CA PHE A 10 -9.42 -3.52 -3.84
C PHE A 10 -9.33 -4.99 -3.39
N ASP A 11 -8.68 -5.30 -2.26
CA ASP A 11 -8.41 -6.69 -1.85
C ASP A 11 -9.58 -7.37 -1.13
N SER A 12 -10.62 -6.61 -0.77
CA SER A 12 -11.74 -7.13 0.03
C SER A 12 -13.10 -6.56 -0.38
N LYS A 13 -14.16 -7.29 -0.06
CA LYS A 13 -15.55 -6.90 -0.36
C LYS A 13 -16.06 -5.80 0.58
N CYS A 14 -16.73 -4.82 0.01
CA CYS A 14 -17.44 -3.75 0.70
C CYS A 14 -18.74 -3.41 -0.02
N ASP A 15 -19.58 -2.56 0.58
CA ASP A 15 -20.77 -2.04 -0.10
C ASP A 15 -20.39 -0.78 -0.89
N LEU A 16 -19.49 0.03 -0.33
CA LEU A 16 -18.95 1.27 -0.90
C LEU A 16 -17.43 1.27 -0.90
N LEU A 17 -16.83 1.39 -2.10
CA LEU A 17 -15.40 1.54 -2.30
C LEU A 17 -15.04 3.00 -2.55
N ILE A 18 -14.12 3.58 -1.76
CA ILE A 18 -13.66 4.95 -1.94
C ILE A 18 -12.32 4.96 -2.68
N VAL A 19 -12.27 5.63 -3.82
CA VAL A 19 -11.09 5.76 -4.67
C VAL A 19 -10.54 7.19 -4.57
N PRO A 20 -9.27 7.38 -4.18
CA PRO A 20 -8.68 8.70 -4.09
C PRO A 20 -8.35 9.25 -5.48
N CYS A 21 -8.70 10.50 -5.74
CA CYS A 21 -8.32 11.23 -6.94
C CYS A 21 -7.95 12.69 -6.62
N ALA A 22 -7.38 13.37 -7.61
CA ALA A 22 -7.22 14.81 -7.64
C ALA A 22 -8.51 15.50 -8.10
N SER A 23 -8.60 16.82 -7.91
CA SER A 23 -9.80 17.60 -8.25
C SER A 23 -10.10 17.70 -9.74
N ASP A 24 -9.15 17.36 -10.61
CA ASP A 24 -9.34 17.19 -12.05
C ASP A 24 -9.74 15.76 -12.45
N GLY A 25 -9.86 14.84 -11.47
CA GLY A 25 -10.14 13.43 -11.67
C GLY A 25 -8.89 12.57 -11.90
N GLY A 26 -7.68 13.14 -11.83
CA GLY A 26 -6.44 12.39 -11.94
C GLY A 26 -6.23 11.41 -10.79
N VAL A 27 -5.63 10.25 -11.06
CA VAL A 27 -5.27 9.26 -10.03
C VAL A 27 -3.81 8.83 -10.22
N THR A 28 -3.19 8.27 -9.18
CA THR A 28 -1.84 7.71 -9.30
C THR A 28 -1.84 6.48 -10.22
N GLN A 29 -0.68 6.13 -10.79
CA GLN A 29 -0.57 4.99 -11.71
C GLN A 29 -1.03 3.67 -11.07
N SER A 30 -0.73 3.45 -9.79
CA SER A 30 -1.16 2.26 -9.05
C SER A 30 -2.69 2.17 -8.98
N VAL A 31 -3.35 3.28 -8.64
CA VAL A 31 -4.83 3.33 -8.60
C VAL A 31 -5.42 3.17 -10.00
N PHE A 32 -4.83 3.81 -11.02
CA PHE A 32 -5.27 3.67 -12.41
C PHE A 32 -5.24 2.22 -12.89
N ASN A 33 -4.15 1.50 -12.60
CA ASN A 33 -4.00 0.09 -12.97
C ASN A 33 -5.07 -0.77 -12.28
N ASN A 34 -5.27 -0.58 -10.98
CA ASN A 34 -6.33 -1.29 -10.23
C ASN A 34 -7.72 -1.00 -10.80
N LEU A 35 -8.04 0.25 -11.12
CA LEU A 35 -9.32 0.59 -11.75
C LEU A 35 -9.50 -0.16 -13.08
N ARG A 36 -8.48 -0.11 -13.94
CA ARG A 36 -8.53 -0.76 -15.26
C ARG A 36 -8.65 -2.29 -15.16
N GLU A 37 -7.87 -2.93 -14.30
CA GLU A 37 -7.86 -4.39 -14.10
C GLU A 37 -9.20 -4.89 -13.54
N ASN A 38 -9.86 -4.08 -12.71
CA ASN A 38 -11.16 -4.40 -12.13
C ASN A 38 -12.35 -3.92 -13.01
N GLY A 39 -12.09 -3.44 -14.23
CA GLY A 39 -13.12 -2.98 -15.16
C GLY A 39 -13.88 -1.73 -14.70
N LEU A 40 -13.25 -0.92 -13.84
CA LEU A 40 -13.83 0.27 -13.24
C LEU A 40 -13.58 1.51 -14.12
N PRO A 41 -14.47 2.53 -14.05
CA PRO A 41 -14.27 3.77 -14.78
C PRO A 41 -12.97 4.46 -14.38
N THR A 42 -12.14 4.75 -15.37
CA THR A 42 -10.87 5.51 -15.22
C THR A 42 -11.02 6.98 -15.59
N ASN A 43 -12.03 7.34 -16.38
CA ASN A 43 -12.38 8.73 -16.66
C ASN A 43 -13.39 9.25 -15.64
N ILE A 44 -12.86 9.86 -14.57
CA ILE A 44 -13.64 10.31 -13.42
C ILE A 44 -14.31 11.67 -13.71
N GLY A 45 -13.60 12.55 -14.43
CA GLY A 45 -13.96 13.96 -14.61
C GLY A 45 -13.58 14.82 -13.39
N GLY A 46 -13.75 16.14 -13.52
CA GLY A 46 -13.44 17.08 -12.45
C GLY A 46 -14.41 16.97 -11.28
N ILE A 47 -13.86 16.96 -10.06
CA ILE A 47 -14.60 16.92 -8.81
C ILE A 47 -14.03 18.02 -7.91
N PRO A 48 -14.85 18.92 -7.34
CA PRO A 48 -14.32 19.97 -6.47
C PRO A 48 -13.46 19.40 -5.34
N TYR A 49 -12.32 20.03 -5.06
CA TYR A 49 -11.44 19.59 -3.99
C TYR A 49 -12.18 19.51 -2.64
N GLY A 50 -12.01 18.40 -1.92
CA GLY A 50 -12.74 18.10 -0.69
C GLY A 50 -14.17 17.58 -0.90
N LYS A 51 -14.49 17.09 -2.10
CA LYS A 51 -15.78 16.44 -2.44
C LYS A 51 -15.64 15.00 -2.90
N VAL A 52 -16.75 14.28 -2.86
CA VAL A 52 -16.87 12.90 -3.36
C VAL A 52 -17.92 12.79 -4.44
N HIS A 53 -17.58 12.12 -5.54
CA HIS A 53 -18.53 11.75 -6.59
C HIS A 53 -18.89 10.26 -6.49
N PHE A 54 -20.13 9.94 -6.16
CA PHE A 54 -20.60 8.56 -6.04
C PHE A 54 -21.21 8.04 -7.35
N ARG A 55 -20.98 6.76 -7.66
CA ARG A 55 -21.59 6.05 -8.80
C ARG A 55 -21.82 4.58 -8.44
N GLU A 56 -22.91 4.03 -8.94
CA GLU A 56 -23.10 2.58 -8.97
C GLU A 56 -22.01 1.93 -9.82
N SER A 57 -21.62 0.72 -9.42
CA SER A 57 -20.58 -0.04 -10.10
C SER A 57 -21.01 -1.49 -10.31
N LYS A 58 -20.51 -2.10 -11.39
CA LYS A 58 -20.62 -3.55 -11.64
C LYS A 58 -19.43 -4.33 -11.07
N TYR A 59 -18.74 -3.75 -10.09
CA TYR A 59 -17.55 -4.34 -9.50
C TYR A 59 -17.89 -5.53 -8.62
N ALA A 60 -17.17 -6.64 -8.79
CA ALA A 60 -17.45 -7.87 -8.05
C ALA A 60 -17.37 -7.69 -6.52
N PHE A 61 -16.59 -6.71 -6.04
CA PHE A 61 -16.36 -6.49 -4.61
C PHE A 61 -17.07 -5.27 -4.03
N ALA A 62 -17.74 -4.45 -4.85
CA ALA A 62 -18.52 -3.31 -4.35
C ALA A 62 -19.68 -2.93 -5.28
N ASN A 63 -20.83 -2.62 -4.70
CA ASN A 63 -22.00 -2.15 -5.46
C ASN A 63 -21.88 -0.67 -5.83
N THR A 64 -21.15 0.10 -5.03
CA THR A 64 -20.98 1.55 -5.22
C THR A 64 -19.52 1.95 -5.11
N ILE A 65 -19.13 2.96 -5.89
CA ILE A 65 -17.81 3.59 -5.84
C ILE A 65 -17.98 5.08 -5.56
N GLY A 66 -17.17 5.62 -4.66
CA GLY A 66 -17.02 7.06 -4.44
C GLY A 66 -15.62 7.51 -4.85
N TYR A 67 -15.53 8.46 -5.78
CA TYR A 67 -14.26 9.09 -6.15
C TYR A 67 -14.04 10.33 -5.29
N ALA A 68 -13.07 10.28 -4.39
CA ALA A 68 -12.79 11.32 -3.42
C ALA A 68 -11.68 12.25 -3.91
N ALA A 69 -12.02 13.51 -4.20
CA ALA A 69 -11.11 14.56 -4.63
C ALA A 69 -10.25 15.06 -3.47
N SER A 70 -9.36 14.18 -3.02
CA SER A 70 -8.50 14.35 -1.85
C SER A 70 -7.22 15.15 -2.13
N VAL A 71 -6.87 15.37 -3.39
CA VAL A 71 -5.68 16.16 -3.80
C VAL A 71 -6.12 17.35 -4.63
N ASN A 72 -5.61 18.53 -4.32
CA ASN A 72 -5.85 19.73 -5.12
C ASN A 72 -4.95 19.68 -6.38
N SER A 73 -5.54 19.68 -7.56
CA SER A 73 -4.82 19.56 -8.83
C SER A 73 -3.92 20.77 -9.15
N ASN A 74 -4.18 21.93 -8.55
CA ASN A 74 -3.38 23.14 -8.79
C ASN A 74 -2.15 23.20 -7.89
N THR A 75 -2.26 22.76 -6.64
CA THR A 75 -1.19 22.85 -5.64
C THR A 75 -0.46 21.52 -5.41
N HIS A 76 -0.99 20.41 -5.93
CA HIS A 76 -0.53 19.05 -5.64
C HIS A 76 -0.42 18.77 -4.14
N SER A 77 -1.40 19.25 -3.37
CA SER A 77 -1.41 19.13 -1.92
C SER A 77 -2.78 18.73 -1.38
N SER A 78 -2.76 18.23 -0.15
CA SER A 78 -3.93 17.88 0.64
C SER A 78 -3.87 18.57 2.00
N ASP A 79 -5.03 18.78 2.64
CA ASP A 79 -5.12 19.37 3.97
C ASP A 79 -6.20 18.68 4.83
N PRO A 80 -6.06 18.71 6.17
CA PRO A 80 -7.00 18.06 7.09
C PRO A 80 -8.47 18.44 6.89
N LYS A 81 -8.76 19.72 6.61
CA LYS A 81 -10.15 20.19 6.50
C LYS A 81 -10.83 19.61 5.27
N ALA A 82 -10.11 19.43 4.17
CA ALA A 82 -10.65 18.78 2.99
C ALA A 82 -10.93 17.30 3.22
N ILE A 83 -10.01 16.58 3.88
CA ILE A 83 -10.20 15.15 4.21
C ILE A 83 -11.35 14.96 5.18
N GLU A 84 -11.49 15.82 6.18
CA GLU A 84 -12.61 15.79 7.12
C GLU A 84 -13.95 16.01 6.40
N LYS A 85 -14.03 16.99 5.47
CA LYS A 85 -15.23 17.20 4.64
C LYS A 85 -15.60 15.98 3.81
N ILE A 86 -14.60 15.33 3.20
CA ILE A 86 -14.78 14.08 2.46
C ILE A 86 -15.34 12.98 3.38
N GLY A 87 -14.77 12.81 4.58
CA GLY A 87 -15.25 11.85 5.56
C GLY A 87 -16.73 12.04 5.90
N HIS A 88 -17.16 13.28 6.16
CA HIS A 88 -18.57 13.58 6.44
C HIS A 88 -19.50 13.30 5.24
N GLU A 89 -19.04 13.58 4.01
CA GLU A 89 -19.82 13.30 2.80
C GLU A 89 -20.00 11.80 2.57
N ILE A 90 -18.98 10.99 2.85
CA ILE A 90 -19.03 9.52 2.82
C ILE A 90 -20.01 8.99 3.85
N VAL A 91 -19.94 9.47 5.10
CA VAL A 91 -20.87 9.07 6.16
C VAL A 91 -22.30 9.36 5.76
N ARG A 92 -22.60 10.59 5.31
CA ARG A 92 -23.95 10.97 4.88
C ARG A 92 -24.47 10.06 3.76
N TYR A 93 -23.66 9.85 2.72
CA TYR A 93 -24.06 8.98 1.60
C TYR A 93 -24.29 7.53 2.06
N ALA A 94 -23.43 7.02 2.93
CA ALA A 94 -23.54 5.66 3.44
C ALA A 94 -24.85 5.45 4.20
N VAL A 95 -25.28 6.44 4.99
CA VAL A 95 -26.56 6.41 5.72
C VAL A 95 -27.75 6.43 4.78
N GLU A 96 -27.76 7.37 3.84
CA GLU A 96 -28.85 7.54 2.87
C GLU A 96 -29.02 6.30 1.98
N SER A 97 -27.91 5.61 1.67
CA SER A 97 -27.87 4.44 0.79
C SER A 97 -27.81 3.09 1.55
N GLN A 98 -28.00 3.09 2.88
CA GLN A 98 -27.95 1.90 3.74
C GLN A 98 -26.67 1.04 3.62
N ILE A 99 -25.54 1.67 3.31
CA ILE A 99 -24.20 1.06 3.25
C ILE A 99 -23.76 0.66 4.66
N ARG A 100 -23.25 -0.57 4.82
CA ARG A 100 -22.78 -1.08 6.11
C ARG A 100 -21.28 -1.28 6.15
N ARG A 101 -20.62 -1.45 5.01
CA ARG A 101 -19.17 -1.60 4.91
C ARG A 101 -18.57 -0.66 3.87
N VAL A 102 -17.62 0.16 4.31
CA VAL A 102 -16.89 1.10 3.47
C VAL A 102 -15.41 0.72 3.46
N ASN A 103 -14.83 0.55 2.27
CA ASN A 103 -13.38 0.46 2.11
C ASN A 103 -12.85 1.81 1.65
N ILE A 104 -11.85 2.35 2.35
CA ILE A 104 -11.29 3.68 2.08
C ILE A 104 -9.79 3.68 2.37
N PRO A 105 -8.93 4.30 1.54
CA PRO A 105 -7.52 4.42 1.87
C PRO A 105 -7.25 5.68 2.71
N LEU A 106 -6.04 5.81 3.25
CA LEU A 106 -5.59 7.09 3.79
C LEU A 106 -5.52 8.15 2.67
N LEU A 107 -6.44 9.11 2.71
CA LEU A 107 -6.60 10.13 1.67
C LEU A 107 -5.50 11.20 1.75
N GLY A 108 -5.01 11.66 0.60
CA GLY A 108 -4.01 12.73 0.51
C GLY A 108 -2.57 12.35 0.88
N THR A 109 -2.31 11.11 1.31
CA THR A 109 -0.98 10.67 1.80
C THR A 109 0.04 10.36 0.70
N GLY A 110 -0.43 10.17 -0.54
CA GLY A 110 0.43 9.98 -1.71
C GLY A 110 0.76 11.32 -2.38
N ALA A 111 0.15 11.57 -3.53
CA ALA A 111 0.39 12.77 -4.34
C ALA A 111 0.04 14.10 -3.63
N GLY A 112 -0.69 14.06 -2.52
CA GLY A 112 -1.04 15.24 -1.72
C GLY A 112 -0.07 15.55 -0.58
N GLY A 113 0.90 14.67 -0.31
CA GLY A 113 1.96 14.88 0.69
C GLY A 113 1.51 14.92 2.16
N MET A 114 0.29 14.50 2.47
CA MET A 114 -0.24 14.54 3.84
C MET A 114 0.36 13.43 4.71
N ASN A 115 0.56 13.68 6.01
CA ASN A 115 0.98 12.64 6.93
C ASN A 115 -0.12 11.55 7.07
N PRO A 116 0.22 10.25 7.08
CA PRO A 116 -0.72 9.16 7.31
C PRO A 116 -1.60 9.28 8.55
N VAL A 117 -1.02 9.68 9.68
CA VAL A 117 -1.73 9.84 10.95
C VAL A 117 -2.71 11.00 10.88
N GLU A 118 -2.29 12.16 10.35
CA GLU A 118 -3.20 13.32 10.18
C GLU A 118 -4.39 13.00 9.24
N SER A 119 -4.13 12.22 8.18
CA SER A 119 -5.18 11.77 7.26
C SER A 119 -6.19 10.87 7.98
N PHE A 120 -5.69 9.90 8.75
CA PHE A 120 -6.51 9.02 9.56
C PHE A 120 -7.33 9.79 10.60
N GLU A 121 -6.71 10.66 11.38
CA GLU A 121 -7.41 11.48 12.39
C GLU A 121 -8.52 12.33 11.76
N SER A 122 -8.28 12.89 10.56
CA SER A 122 -9.28 13.67 9.82
C SER A 122 -10.49 12.84 9.39
N LEU A 123 -10.28 11.59 8.96
CA LEU A 123 -11.35 10.65 8.64
C LEU A 123 -12.06 10.16 9.91
N HIS A 124 -11.29 9.85 10.96
CA HIS A 124 -11.75 9.32 12.24
C HIS A 124 -12.77 10.26 12.89
N LYS A 125 -12.55 11.57 12.83
CA LYS A 125 -13.51 12.60 13.30
C LYS A 125 -14.91 12.44 12.69
N ALA A 126 -15.01 12.04 11.43
CA ALA A 126 -16.30 11.82 10.78
C ALA A 126 -16.88 10.41 11.09
N PHE A 127 -16.01 9.40 11.13
CA PHE A 127 -16.44 7.99 11.21
C PHE A 127 -16.90 7.57 12.61
N THR A 128 -16.33 8.16 13.66
CA THR A 128 -16.68 7.87 15.07
C THR A 128 -18.14 8.17 15.42
N ALA A 129 -18.82 9.00 14.64
CA ALA A 129 -20.24 9.30 14.85
C ALA A 129 -21.16 8.10 14.59
N ARG A 130 -20.66 6.98 14.04
CA ARG A 130 -21.47 5.84 13.59
C ARG A 130 -20.89 4.48 13.98
N GLU A 131 -21.63 3.74 14.79
CA GLU A 131 -21.27 2.39 15.21
C GLU A 131 -21.76 1.31 14.23
N ASP A 132 -22.86 1.56 13.54
CA ASP A 132 -23.56 0.62 12.65
C ASP A 132 -22.91 0.46 11.26
N ILE A 133 -21.96 1.33 10.92
CA ILE A 133 -21.15 1.27 9.69
C ILE A 133 -19.75 0.82 10.06
N THR A 134 -19.21 -0.13 9.29
CA THR A 134 -17.82 -0.56 9.38
C THR A 134 -16.98 0.21 8.36
N PHE A 135 -16.03 1.01 8.84
CA PHE A 135 -15.05 1.72 8.01
C PHE A 135 -13.72 0.98 8.05
N ASN A 136 -13.37 0.35 6.93
CA ASN A 136 -12.09 -0.31 6.73
C ASN A 136 -11.12 0.70 6.12
N VAL A 137 -10.21 1.23 6.94
CA VAL A 137 -9.20 2.21 6.53
C VAL A 137 -7.92 1.49 6.12
N PHE A 138 -7.63 1.51 4.82
CA PHE A 138 -6.50 0.83 4.23
C PHE A 138 -5.25 1.69 4.21
N CYS A 139 -4.18 1.12 4.75
CA CYS A 139 -2.83 1.64 4.70
C CYS A 139 -2.05 0.84 3.66
N PHE A 140 -1.65 1.50 2.58
CA PHE A 140 -0.98 0.82 1.46
C PHE A 140 0.45 0.35 1.83
N THR A 141 1.14 1.09 2.70
CA THR A 141 2.48 0.73 3.17
C THR A 141 2.44 0.22 4.61
N ARG A 142 3.38 -0.66 4.95
CA ARG A 142 3.51 -1.20 6.31
C ARG A 142 3.83 -0.10 7.31
N GLU A 143 4.66 0.87 6.93
CA GLU A 143 4.99 2.01 7.76
C GLU A 143 3.74 2.83 8.12
N ALA A 144 2.91 3.18 7.13
CA ALA A 144 1.67 3.92 7.38
C ALA A 144 0.70 3.12 8.28
N TYR A 145 0.59 1.80 8.05
CA TYR A 145 -0.22 0.92 8.89
C TYR A 145 0.24 0.96 10.35
N LEU A 146 1.54 0.80 10.61
CA LEU A 146 2.09 0.81 11.96
C LEU A 146 1.89 2.16 12.64
N ASN A 147 2.19 3.26 11.95
CA ASN A 147 2.05 4.62 12.49
C ASN A 147 0.59 4.97 12.84
N VAL A 148 -0.36 4.55 12.01
CA VAL A 148 -1.79 4.80 12.25
C VAL A 148 -2.33 3.87 13.34
N SER A 149 -1.91 2.61 13.36
CA SER A 149 -2.34 1.65 14.39
C SER A 149 -1.89 2.06 15.79
N SER A 150 -0.65 2.55 15.93
CA SER A 150 -0.14 3.04 17.23
C SER A 150 -0.80 4.34 17.68
N ALA A 151 -1.07 5.25 16.74
CA ALA A 151 -1.79 6.50 17.04
C ALA A 151 -3.21 6.23 17.57
N GLU A 152 -3.92 5.23 17.03
CA GLU A 152 -5.27 4.87 17.45
C GLU A 152 -5.30 4.20 18.85
N THR A 153 -4.27 3.42 19.22
CA THR A 153 -4.22 2.74 20.53
C THR A 153 -3.74 3.62 21.69
N ASN A 154 -3.32 4.87 21.45
CA ASN A 154 -2.71 5.77 22.44
C ASN A 154 -1.49 5.16 23.17
N GLU A 155 -0.83 4.15 22.58
CA GLU A 155 0.40 3.58 23.15
C GLU A 155 1.61 4.22 22.45
N PRO A 156 2.51 4.91 23.19
CA PRO A 156 3.73 5.44 22.63
C PRO A 156 4.70 4.27 22.38
N GLU A 157 4.67 3.67 21.20
CA GLU A 157 5.62 2.60 20.90
C GLU A 157 6.92 3.15 20.31
N THR A 158 7.99 3.01 21.11
CA THR A 158 9.37 2.92 20.62
C THR A 158 9.55 1.61 19.88
N PHE A 159 9.02 1.50 18.66
CA PHE A 159 9.38 0.40 17.78
C PHE A 159 10.74 0.69 17.15
N VAL A 160 11.72 -0.15 17.48
CA VAL A 160 12.92 -0.26 16.64
C VAL A 160 12.45 -0.86 15.32
N GLN A 161 12.24 -0.01 14.29
CA GLN A 161 11.98 -0.48 12.95
C GLN A 161 13.14 -1.38 12.52
N HIS A 162 12.85 -2.65 12.28
CA HIS A 162 13.81 -3.58 11.70
C HIS A 162 13.69 -3.51 10.18
N PRO A 163 14.60 -2.83 9.45
CA PRO A 163 14.48 -2.69 8.01
C PRO A 163 14.50 -4.06 7.35
N ARG A 164 13.59 -4.27 6.39
CA ARG A 164 13.55 -5.49 5.59
C ARG A 164 14.54 -5.38 4.45
N VAL A 165 15.53 -6.26 4.44
CA VAL A 165 16.60 -6.24 3.44
C VAL A 165 16.59 -7.53 2.65
N PHE A 166 16.35 -7.46 1.34
CA PHE A 166 16.52 -8.62 0.47
C PHE A 166 17.98 -8.76 0.04
N VAL A 167 18.58 -9.93 0.27
CA VAL A 167 19.98 -10.23 -0.07
C VAL A 167 20.02 -11.05 -1.35
N SER A 168 20.42 -10.42 -2.46
CA SER A 168 20.60 -11.06 -3.76
C SER A 168 22.06 -11.44 -3.95
N TYR A 169 22.32 -12.71 -4.27
CA TYR A 169 23.65 -13.28 -4.43
C TYR A 169 23.60 -14.42 -5.46
N THR A 170 24.75 -15.02 -5.78
CA THR A 170 24.77 -16.31 -6.49
C THR A 170 25.18 -17.45 -5.59
N GLY A 171 24.46 -18.56 -5.65
CA GLY A 171 24.83 -19.81 -4.99
C GLY A 171 25.84 -20.66 -5.79
N ALA A 172 26.60 -20.05 -6.72
CA ALA A 172 27.54 -20.79 -7.58
C ALA A 172 28.84 -21.16 -6.87
N ASP A 173 29.25 -20.36 -5.88
CA ASP A 173 30.38 -20.62 -5.00
C ASP A 173 29.89 -20.91 -3.57
N GLU A 174 30.19 -22.10 -3.06
CA GLU A 174 29.81 -22.52 -1.71
C GLU A 174 30.44 -21.63 -0.63
N GLN A 175 31.66 -21.12 -0.87
CA GLN A 175 32.34 -20.24 0.09
C GLN A 175 31.62 -18.89 0.20
N ASN A 176 31.30 -18.27 -0.95
CA ASN A 176 30.51 -17.05 -1.00
C ASN A 176 29.11 -17.26 -0.42
N ALA A 177 28.43 -18.35 -0.79
CA ALA A 177 27.11 -18.71 -0.27
C ALA A 177 27.12 -18.83 1.27
N GLY A 178 28.15 -19.48 1.84
CA GLY A 178 28.35 -19.56 3.28
C GLY A 178 28.64 -18.20 3.94
N TRP A 179 29.37 -17.32 3.27
CA TRP A 179 29.60 -15.94 3.74
C TRP A 179 28.32 -15.11 3.73
N VAL A 180 27.53 -15.17 2.65
CA VAL A 180 26.24 -14.48 2.53
C VAL A 180 25.28 -14.92 3.63
N LYS A 181 25.23 -16.22 3.92
CA LYS A 181 24.43 -16.76 5.03
C LYS A 181 24.84 -16.13 6.37
N ARG A 182 26.15 -16.07 6.66
CA ARG A 182 26.66 -15.43 7.89
C ARG A 182 26.32 -13.94 7.95
N LEU A 183 26.49 -13.21 6.84
CA LEU A 183 26.12 -11.81 6.75
C LEU A 183 24.63 -11.60 7.07
N ALA A 184 23.75 -12.39 6.44
CA ALA A 184 22.31 -12.31 6.67
C ALA A 184 21.94 -12.66 8.13
N THR A 185 22.62 -13.62 8.75
CA THR A 185 22.47 -13.92 10.18
C THR A 185 22.85 -12.72 11.05
N VAL A 186 24.04 -12.13 10.83
CA VAL A 186 24.52 -10.96 11.61
C VAL A 186 23.57 -9.78 11.46
N LEU A 187 23.07 -9.52 10.25
CA LEU A 187 22.06 -8.47 10.02
C LEU A 187 20.81 -8.71 10.88
N ARG A 188 20.33 -9.95 10.93
CA ARG A 188 19.17 -10.34 11.76
C ARG A 188 19.43 -10.20 13.25
N GLU A 189 20.61 -10.57 13.71
CA GLU A 189 21.05 -10.37 15.10
C GLU A 189 21.11 -8.88 15.49
N ASN A 190 21.35 -8.00 14.52
CA ASN A 190 21.40 -6.55 14.70
C ASN A 190 20.06 -5.85 14.36
N GLY A 191 18.96 -6.59 14.31
CA GLY A 191 17.63 -6.01 14.11
C GLY A 191 17.35 -5.59 12.67
N VAL A 192 17.84 -6.32 11.68
CA VAL A 192 17.46 -6.16 10.27
C VAL A 192 16.69 -7.42 9.85
N ASP A 193 15.51 -7.30 9.25
CA ASP A 193 14.81 -8.47 8.67
C ASP A 193 15.48 -8.85 7.34
N ALA A 194 16.65 -9.48 7.42
CA ALA A 194 17.38 -9.94 6.24
C ALA A 194 16.70 -11.17 5.63
N ARG A 195 16.32 -11.05 4.35
CA ARG A 195 15.63 -12.04 3.54
C ARG A 195 16.62 -12.72 2.61
N LEU A 196 16.80 -14.02 2.83
CA LEU A 196 17.67 -14.89 2.04
C LEU A 196 16.90 -16.15 1.63
N ASP A 197 17.15 -16.66 0.42
CA ASP A 197 16.50 -17.86 -0.12
C ASP A 197 16.78 -19.10 0.75
N MET A 198 18.00 -19.26 1.25
CA MET A 198 18.40 -20.34 2.16
C MET A 198 17.58 -20.41 3.45
N PHE A 199 16.96 -19.30 3.85
CA PHE A 199 16.14 -19.22 5.05
C PHE A 199 14.64 -19.34 4.74
N HIS A 200 14.21 -18.83 3.59
CA HIS A 200 12.80 -18.50 3.36
C HIS A 200 12.19 -19.15 2.12
N LEU A 201 13.00 -19.63 1.17
CA LEU A 201 12.50 -20.30 -0.02
C LEU A 201 12.14 -21.76 0.34
N LYS A 202 10.85 -22.06 0.31
CA LYS A 202 10.35 -23.42 0.54
C LYS A 202 10.51 -24.29 -0.71
N PRO A 203 10.78 -25.60 -0.57
CA PRO A 203 10.77 -26.53 -1.69
C PRO A 203 9.44 -26.46 -2.46
N GLY A 204 9.52 -26.39 -3.79
CA GLY A 204 8.35 -26.33 -4.67
C GLY A 204 7.83 -24.92 -4.98
N LEU A 205 8.42 -23.86 -4.41
CA LEU A 205 8.13 -22.49 -4.82
C LEU A 205 8.91 -22.09 -6.08
N ASP A 206 8.26 -21.31 -6.96
CA ASP A 206 8.91 -20.72 -8.13
C ASP A 206 9.90 -19.64 -7.69
N MET A 207 11.20 -19.94 -7.85
CA MET A 207 12.29 -19.07 -7.39
C MET A 207 12.25 -17.68 -8.05
N PRO A 208 12.10 -17.55 -9.39
CA PRO A 208 11.84 -16.26 -10.04
C PRO A 208 10.72 -15.44 -9.40
N GLN A 209 9.52 -16.01 -9.24
CA GLN A 209 8.40 -15.31 -8.63
C GLN A 209 8.69 -14.90 -7.19
N TRP A 210 9.31 -15.78 -6.40
CA TRP A 210 9.69 -15.46 -5.03
C TRP A 210 10.68 -14.29 -4.96
N MET A 211 11.71 -14.28 -5.83
CA MET A 211 12.67 -13.17 -5.90
C MET A 211 11.98 -11.85 -6.25
N THR A 212 11.09 -11.84 -7.25
CA THR A 212 10.33 -10.64 -7.61
C THR A 212 9.53 -10.12 -6.42
N ASN A 213 8.86 -11.00 -5.68
CA ASN A 213 8.10 -10.62 -4.49
C ASN A 213 8.99 -10.04 -3.39
N GLU A 214 10.13 -10.68 -3.09
CA GLU A 214 11.03 -10.18 -2.04
C GLU A 214 11.67 -8.83 -2.44
N VAL A 215 11.94 -8.59 -3.72
CA VAL A 215 12.39 -7.27 -4.21
C VAL A 215 11.31 -6.21 -4.02
N ILE A 216 10.04 -6.52 -4.35
CA ILE A 216 8.91 -5.59 -4.19
C ILE A 216 8.67 -5.24 -2.72
N MET A 217 8.83 -6.22 -1.82
CA MET A 217 8.56 -6.05 -0.39
C MET A 217 9.71 -5.42 0.40
N ALA A 218 10.93 -5.39 -0.14
CA ALA A 218 12.12 -4.97 0.61
C ALA A 218 12.25 -3.44 0.71
N ASP A 219 12.65 -2.95 1.89
CA ASP A 219 13.02 -1.55 2.10
C ASP A 219 14.36 -1.23 1.42
N LYS A 220 15.26 -2.22 1.38
CA LYS A 220 16.55 -2.18 0.69
C LYS A 220 16.87 -3.53 0.05
N VAL A 221 17.62 -3.48 -1.06
CA VAL A 221 18.19 -4.67 -1.69
C VAL A 221 19.71 -4.62 -1.57
N LEU A 222 20.31 -5.65 -0.99
CA LEU A 222 21.75 -5.83 -0.92
C LEU A 222 22.19 -6.79 -2.02
N LEU A 223 23.02 -6.31 -2.95
CA LEU A 223 23.61 -7.12 -4.01
C LEU A 223 25.00 -7.59 -3.58
N VAL A 224 25.21 -8.91 -3.56
CA VAL A 224 26.53 -9.53 -3.33
C VAL A 224 27.08 -9.98 -4.67
N CYS A 225 27.98 -9.17 -5.21
CA CYS A 225 28.55 -9.37 -6.53
C CYS A 225 29.88 -10.12 -6.44
N ASP A 226 29.90 -11.40 -6.78
CA ASP A 226 31.11 -12.16 -7.09
C ASP A 226 31.31 -12.28 -8.61
N ARG A 227 32.38 -12.96 -9.03
CA ARG A 227 32.64 -13.22 -10.46
C ARG A 227 31.47 -13.94 -11.13
N PHE A 228 30.81 -14.87 -10.45
CA PHE A 228 29.68 -15.63 -10.99
C PHE A 228 28.42 -14.77 -11.12
N TYR A 229 28.21 -13.82 -10.21
CA TYR A 229 27.15 -12.81 -10.29
C TYR A 229 27.33 -11.93 -11.52
N MET A 230 28.56 -11.43 -11.70
CA MET A 230 28.94 -10.64 -12.88
C MET A 230 28.71 -11.44 -14.16
N GLU A 231 29.18 -12.68 -14.24
CA GLU A 231 28.98 -13.54 -15.42
C GLU A 231 27.49 -13.79 -15.70
N LYS A 232 26.66 -14.05 -14.67
CA LYS A 232 25.22 -14.19 -14.88
C LYS A 232 24.61 -12.91 -15.42
N ALA A 233 24.93 -11.75 -14.83
CA ALA A 233 24.42 -10.45 -15.21
C ALA A 233 24.83 -10.07 -16.65
N ASP A 234 26.11 -10.22 -17.00
CA ASP A 234 26.67 -9.85 -18.30
C ASP A 234 26.17 -10.74 -19.43
N PHE A 235 26.10 -12.06 -19.20
CA PHE A 235 25.66 -13.02 -20.22
C PHE A 235 24.14 -13.22 -20.26
N ARG A 236 23.37 -12.46 -19.47
CA ARG A 236 21.90 -12.61 -19.31
C ARG A 236 21.46 -14.05 -19.03
N LYS A 237 22.31 -14.83 -18.34
CA LYS A 237 22.03 -16.23 -18.02
C LYS A 237 21.30 -16.31 -16.68
N GLY A 238 20.12 -16.93 -16.67
CA GLY A 238 19.33 -17.15 -15.46
C GLY A 238 18.37 -16.01 -15.08
N GLY A 239 17.84 -15.27 -16.06
CA GLY A 239 16.73 -14.31 -15.84
C GLY A 239 17.14 -12.86 -15.55
N VAL A 240 18.43 -12.54 -15.58
CA VAL A 240 18.93 -11.17 -15.47
C VAL A 240 18.85 -10.48 -16.84
N GLY A 241 18.05 -9.40 -16.92
CA GLY A 241 17.96 -8.54 -18.11
C GLY A 241 16.63 -8.56 -18.87
N TRP A 242 15.56 -9.19 -18.36
CA TRP A 242 14.24 -9.07 -18.98
C TRP A 242 13.60 -7.73 -18.60
N LYS A 243 13.43 -6.84 -19.59
CA LYS A 243 12.47 -5.74 -19.55
C LYS A 243 11.32 -6.10 -20.52
N PRO A 244 10.04 -6.03 -20.09
CA PRO A 244 8.94 -5.86 -21.03
C PRO A 244 9.10 -4.58 -21.85
#